data_AF-A0A960XCB7-F1
#
_entry.id   AF-A0A960XCB7-F1
#
_cell.length_a   1.000
_cell.length_b   1.000
_cell.length_c   1.000
_cell.angle_alpha   90.00
_cell.angle_beta   90.00
_cell.angle_gamma   90.00
#
_symmetry.space_group_name_H-M   'P 1'
#
loop_
_entity.id
_entity.type
_entity.pdbx_description
1 polymer ?
#
loop_
_entity_poly.entity_id
_entity_poly.type
_entity_poly.pdbx_seq_one_letter_code
_entity_poly.pdbx_strand_id
1 'polypeptide(L)'
;MKKLFFFILSLCSVLFGSDPYALSLKDVRPTMDKMFTYHVENKAFTPLIVKRSLKIYLEQFDPDRIYLLKSEVEPYLGITPKEINGVIAEFQKDAFPTYWNLNFTVEKAIQRAQKIRHEQIERLIGEGSEGFNISVPVAYSSFPADEKELKERIYGRLVLEVRAHLRGRSDKAISPQLIQKILNHRAKKTMAFEQKYLGGTEHQLTLHMLKAMAKSLDAHTGYYSPREAYELRTMLKKEFSGVGVVFREDFDGVYVSDLVHNGPAYKNGNIQVGDVLVAVNHQGAEEMTFEELLEVMKGSAGSKITLGVKRNNEVIHVDLIREKISMDDERITYSFEPFGDGIIGKIDVPAFYDNGGKISVANDLREALRSLKAEGNLKGIVLDFRENSGGFLSQAV
;
A
#
# COMPACT_ATOMS: atom_id res chain seq x y z
N MET A 1 41.10 -8.30 -40.46
CA MET A 1 41.85 -7.46 -39.50
C MET A 1 41.12 -6.14 -39.31
N LYS A 2 40.50 -5.98 -38.12
CA LYS A 2 40.20 -4.76 -37.37
C LYS A 2 39.74 -3.50 -38.13
N LYS A 3 38.44 -3.22 -38.08
CA LYS A 3 37.80 -1.94 -37.68
C LYS A 3 36.32 -1.93 -38.05
N LEU A 4 35.46 -2.49 -37.19
CA LEU A 4 34.02 -2.17 -37.15
C LEU A 4 33.38 -2.68 -35.85
N PHE A 5 33.82 -2.16 -34.70
CA PHE A 5 33.20 -2.46 -33.40
C PHE A 5 33.50 -1.30 -32.45
N PHE A 6 32.80 -0.18 -32.61
CA PHE A 6 32.79 0.92 -31.63
C PHE A 6 31.61 1.84 -31.94
N PHE A 7 30.38 1.35 -31.76
CA PHE A 7 29.18 2.21 -31.67
C PHE A 7 27.99 1.46 -31.01
N ILE A 8 28.24 0.76 -29.90
CA ILE A 8 27.18 0.27 -29.00
C ILE A 8 27.69 0.43 -27.57
N LEU A 9 27.76 1.68 -27.08
CA LEU A 9 28.05 2.00 -25.68
C LEU A 9 27.71 3.48 -25.42
N SER A 10 26.45 3.87 -25.66
CA SER A 10 25.99 5.22 -25.29
C SER A 10 24.49 5.33 -25.00
N LEU A 11 23.78 4.22 -24.74
CA LEU A 11 22.35 4.24 -24.40
C LEU A 11 22.00 3.34 -23.21
N CYS A 12 22.88 3.26 -22.21
CA CYS A 12 22.64 2.51 -20.96
C CYS A 12 23.02 3.29 -19.69
N SER A 13 23.18 4.61 -19.76
CA SER A 13 23.59 5.43 -18.61
C SER A 13 22.49 6.33 -18.03
N VAL A 14 21.22 6.15 -18.41
CA VAL A 14 20.09 6.95 -17.87
C VAL A 14 19.35 6.24 -16.71
N LEU A 15 19.72 5.02 -16.32
CA LEU A 15 19.04 4.27 -15.25
C LEU A 15 19.75 4.24 -13.89
N PHE A 16 20.81 5.04 -13.69
CA PHE A 16 21.45 5.21 -12.37
C PHE A 16 21.64 6.70 -12.04
N GLY A 17 20.60 7.52 -12.23
CA GLY A 17 20.51 8.76 -11.48
C GLY A 17 20.34 8.41 -10.00
N SER A 18 21.19 8.94 -9.13
CA SER A 18 20.98 8.88 -7.68
C SER A 18 19.55 9.31 -7.38
N ASP A 19 18.78 8.49 -6.68
CA ASP A 19 17.43 8.85 -6.24
C ASP A 19 17.53 10.21 -5.51
N PRO A 20 16.92 11.28 -6.05
CA PRO A 20 17.00 12.62 -5.44
C PRO A 20 16.35 12.67 -4.06
N TYR A 21 15.65 11.59 -3.67
CA TYR A 21 15.00 11.42 -2.37
C TYR A 21 15.67 10.36 -1.49
N ALA A 22 16.88 9.94 -1.84
CA ALA A 22 17.69 9.09 -0.98
C ALA A 22 17.85 9.76 0.40
N LEU A 23 17.64 8.97 1.45
CA LEU A 23 17.69 9.42 2.84
C LEU A 23 18.97 8.87 3.47
N SER A 24 19.54 9.64 4.38
CA SER A 24 20.70 9.26 5.19
C SER A 24 20.36 9.40 6.67
N LEU A 25 21.16 8.79 7.55
CA LEU A 25 20.92 8.89 9.00
C LEU A 25 20.98 10.34 9.50
N LYS A 26 21.71 11.21 8.80
CA LYS A 26 21.81 12.65 9.12
C LYS A 26 20.49 13.39 8.91
N ASP A 27 19.54 12.82 8.16
CA ASP A 27 18.24 13.41 7.92
C ASP A 27 17.24 13.13 9.06
N VAL A 28 17.53 12.16 9.95
CA VAL A 28 16.62 11.75 11.02
C VAL A 28 16.35 12.88 12.00
N ARG A 29 17.39 13.43 12.64
CA ARG A 29 17.23 14.44 13.68
C ARG A 29 16.64 15.75 13.15
N PRO A 30 17.12 16.35 12.04
CA PRO A 30 16.52 17.57 11.50
C PRO A 30 15.04 17.41 11.15
N THR A 31 14.65 16.25 10.63
CA THR A 31 13.25 15.94 10.31
C THR A 31 12.41 15.85 11.58
N MET A 32 12.89 15.13 12.60
CA MET A 32 12.20 15.01 13.87
C MET A 32 12.13 16.32 14.65
N ASP A 33 13.20 17.12 14.66
CA ASP A 33 13.22 18.45 15.31
C ASP A 33 12.20 19.40 14.67
N LYS A 34 12.02 19.31 13.34
CA LYS A 34 10.94 20.02 12.65
C LYS A 34 9.57 19.55 13.12
N MET A 35 9.35 18.24 13.25
CA MET A 35 8.09 17.71 13.79
C MET A 35 7.85 18.19 15.22
N PHE A 36 8.84 18.09 16.11
CA PHE A 36 8.74 18.54 17.50
C PHE A 36 8.40 20.03 17.62
N THR A 37 8.96 20.86 16.74
CA THR A 37 8.68 22.31 16.73
C THR A 37 7.18 22.57 16.60
N TYR A 38 6.51 21.89 15.65
CA TYR A 38 5.11 22.14 15.30
C TYR A 38 4.10 21.21 15.99
N HIS A 39 4.53 20.07 16.52
CA HIS A 39 3.65 19.10 17.16
C HIS A 39 3.01 19.68 18.42
N VAL A 40 1.71 19.46 18.63
CA VAL A 40 0.94 20.09 19.74
C VAL A 40 1.54 19.77 21.12
N GLU A 41 1.75 18.49 21.44
CA GLU A 41 2.18 18.05 22.78
C GLU A 41 3.68 17.70 22.88
N ASN A 42 4.22 16.98 21.90
CA ASN A 42 5.57 16.39 21.96
C ASN A 42 6.62 17.33 21.37
N LYS A 43 7.46 17.93 22.22
CA LYS A 43 8.46 18.93 21.83
C LYS A 43 9.91 18.45 21.80
N ALA A 44 10.16 17.17 22.07
CA ALA A 44 11.50 16.58 22.06
C ALA A 44 11.45 15.05 21.94
N PHE A 45 12.59 14.41 21.68
CA PHE A 45 12.73 12.95 21.69
C PHE A 45 12.85 12.40 23.13
N THR A 46 11.70 12.29 23.81
CA THR A 46 11.61 11.92 25.23
C THR A 46 11.77 10.41 25.49
N PRO A 47 12.00 9.97 26.74
CA PRO A 47 12.02 8.55 27.10
C PRO A 47 10.77 7.77 26.66
N LEU A 48 9.59 8.38 26.73
CA LEU A 48 8.34 7.76 26.30
C LEU A 48 8.33 7.56 24.77
N ILE A 49 8.79 8.56 24.02
CA ILE A 49 8.89 8.51 22.56
C ILE A 49 9.88 7.43 22.13
N VAL A 50 11.04 7.32 22.78
CA VAL A 50 12.01 6.23 22.54
C VAL A 50 11.37 4.86 22.71
N LYS A 51 10.69 4.62 23.84
CA LYS A 51 10.05 3.32 24.12
C LYS A 51 8.98 3.00 23.05
N ARG A 52 8.17 3.99 22.67
CA ARG A 52 7.13 3.83 21.66
C ARG A 52 7.72 3.61 20.28
N SER A 53 8.76 4.35 19.87
CA SER A 53 9.34 4.25 18.54
C SER A 53 10.00 2.89 18.31
N LEU A 54 10.72 2.33 19.30
CA LEU A 54 11.28 0.98 19.20
C LEU A 54 10.19 -0.08 19.07
N LYS A 55 9.13 0.03 19.87
CA LYS A 55 7.96 -0.86 19.78
C LYS A 55 7.30 -0.77 18.40
N ILE A 56 7.05 0.44 17.90
CA ILE A 56 6.42 0.67 16.61
C ILE A 56 7.30 0.16 15.47
N TYR A 57 8.63 0.28 15.57
CA TYR A 57 9.54 -0.27 14.58
C TYR A 57 9.41 -1.81 14.46
N LEU A 58 9.22 -2.51 15.58
CA LEU A 58 8.94 -3.94 15.57
C LEU A 58 7.56 -4.25 14.98
N GLU A 59 6.52 -3.51 15.41
CA GLU A 59 5.14 -3.73 14.98
C GLU A 59 4.88 -3.36 13.51
N GLN A 60 5.61 -2.39 12.94
CA GLN A 60 5.50 -2.08 11.51
C GLN A 60 6.13 -3.17 10.62
N PHE A 61 7.12 -3.90 11.15
CA PHE A 61 7.77 -5.01 10.45
C PHE A 61 7.00 -6.32 10.61
N ASP A 62 6.63 -6.68 11.84
CA ASP A 62 6.00 -7.96 12.16
C ASP A 62 4.66 -7.78 12.91
N PRO A 63 3.64 -7.17 12.27
CA PRO A 63 2.34 -6.96 12.90
C PRO A 63 1.62 -8.28 13.18
N ASP A 64 1.84 -9.29 12.33
CA ASP A 64 1.21 -10.61 12.42
C ASP A 64 1.98 -11.57 13.36
N ARG A 65 3.18 -11.19 13.82
CA ARG A 65 4.03 -11.95 14.74
C ARG A 65 4.40 -13.33 14.20
N ILE A 66 4.83 -13.33 12.95
CA ILE A 66 5.24 -14.49 12.15
C ILE A 66 6.72 -14.40 11.71
N TYR A 67 7.49 -13.48 12.29
CA TYR A 67 8.94 -13.36 12.04
C TYR A 67 9.75 -13.44 13.33
N LEU A 68 9.49 -12.54 14.28
CA LEU A 68 10.35 -12.30 15.44
C LEU A 68 10.00 -13.20 16.63
N LEU A 69 11.01 -13.73 17.32
CA LEU A 69 10.82 -14.46 18.57
C LEU A 69 10.69 -13.51 19.76
N LYS A 70 10.04 -13.99 20.84
CA LYS A 70 9.91 -13.25 22.09
C LYS A 70 11.26 -12.79 22.65
N SER A 71 12.27 -13.67 22.63
CA SER A 71 13.63 -13.37 23.09
C SER A 71 14.33 -12.29 22.25
N GLU A 72 13.93 -12.11 20.99
CA GLU A 72 14.54 -11.13 20.07
C GLU A 72 13.95 -9.73 20.26
N VAL A 73 12.69 -9.64 20.68
CA VAL A 73 12.00 -8.36 20.90
C VAL A 73 12.15 -7.84 22.32
N GLU A 74 12.40 -8.72 23.29
CA GLU A 74 12.53 -8.38 24.72
C GLU A 74 13.56 -7.28 25.02
N PRO A 75 14.76 -7.26 24.40
CA PRO A 75 15.73 -6.18 24.63
C PRO A 75 15.22 -4.78 24.28
N TYR A 76 14.28 -4.68 23.33
CA TYR A 76 13.73 -3.41 22.86
C TYR A 76 12.42 -3.03 23.55
N LEU A 77 11.56 -4.02 23.82
CA LEU A 77 10.29 -3.82 24.51
C LEU A 77 10.47 -3.63 26.03
N GLY A 78 11.50 -4.26 26.59
CA GLY A 78 11.92 -4.20 27.98
C GLY A 78 13.08 -3.25 28.25
N ILE A 79 13.35 -2.30 27.35
CA ILE A 79 14.49 -1.37 27.44
C ILE A 79 14.53 -0.62 28.78
N THR A 80 15.69 -0.60 29.42
CA THR A 80 15.89 0.01 30.74
C THR A 80 16.03 1.54 30.66
N PRO A 81 15.80 2.29 31.75
CA PRO A 81 16.01 3.74 31.75
C PRO A 81 17.43 4.18 31.34
N LYS A 82 18.45 3.39 31.68
CA LYS A 82 19.84 3.65 31.30
C LYS A 82 20.03 3.55 29.78
N GLU A 83 19.49 2.50 29.17
CA GLU A 83 19.55 2.28 27.72
C GLU A 83 18.75 3.34 26.97
N ILE A 84 17.55 3.70 27.46
CA ILE A 84 16.75 4.80 26.90
C ILE A 84 17.57 6.10 26.81
N ASN A 85 18.27 6.48 27.88
CA ASN A 85 19.14 7.66 27.86
C ASN A 85 20.29 7.52 26.84
N GLY A 86 20.78 6.29 26.63
CA GLY A 86 21.70 5.96 25.54
C GLY A 86 21.10 6.26 24.17
N VAL A 87 19.87 5.81 23.89
CA VAL A 87 19.16 6.06 22.62
C VAL A 87 18.89 7.56 22.40
N ILE A 88 18.63 8.32 23.46
CA ILE A 88 18.50 9.79 23.36
C ILE A 88 19.85 10.42 23.01
N ALA A 89 20.94 10.00 23.64
CA ALA A 89 22.29 10.51 23.35
C ALA A 89 22.75 10.14 21.92
N GLU A 90 22.38 8.95 21.45
CA GLU A 90 22.49 8.49 20.06
C GLU A 90 21.81 9.47 19.10
N PHE A 91 20.52 9.77 19.33
CA PHE A 91 19.76 10.73 18.54
C PHE A 91 20.44 12.11 18.48
N GLN A 92 20.94 12.64 19.61
CA GLN A 92 21.62 13.93 19.65
C GLN A 92 22.95 13.97 18.88
N LYS A 93 23.56 12.81 18.61
CA LYS A 93 24.84 12.66 17.91
C LYS A 93 24.67 12.23 16.45
N ASP A 94 23.44 12.13 15.95
CA ASP A 94 23.12 11.56 14.63
C ASP A 94 23.70 10.14 14.45
N ALA A 95 23.80 9.38 15.54
CA ALA A 95 24.33 8.02 15.56
C ALA A 95 23.25 7.08 16.06
N PHE A 96 22.86 6.05 15.28
CA PHE A 96 21.70 5.22 15.60
C PHE A 96 22.00 3.71 15.74
N PRO A 97 23.03 3.30 16.48
CA PRO A 97 23.40 1.88 16.63
C PRO A 97 22.27 1.03 17.22
N THR A 98 21.41 1.58 18.08
CA THR A 98 20.25 0.83 18.60
C THR A 98 19.29 0.41 17.48
N TYR A 99 19.00 1.30 16.53
CA TYR A 99 18.14 0.99 15.38
C TYR A 99 18.83 0.09 14.35
N TRP A 100 20.15 0.19 14.20
CA TRP A 100 20.93 -0.75 13.39
C TRP A 100 20.86 -2.17 13.95
N ASN A 101 21.08 -2.34 15.26
CA ASN A 101 20.99 -3.64 15.91
C ASN A 101 19.57 -4.22 15.83
N LEU A 102 18.56 -3.36 15.93
CA LEU A 102 17.17 -3.72 15.74
C LEU A 102 16.91 -4.20 14.30
N ASN A 103 17.37 -3.48 13.29
CA ASN A 103 17.23 -3.89 11.90
C ASN A 103 18.00 -5.19 11.61
N PHE A 104 19.19 -5.36 12.16
CA PHE A 104 19.95 -6.61 12.04
C PHE A 104 19.21 -7.80 12.68
N THR A 105 18.47 -7.56 13.76
CA THR A 105 17.59 -8.57 14.37
C THR A 105 16.46 -8.95 13.41
N VAL A 106 15.85 -7.95 12.75
CA VAL A 106 14.83 -8.13 11.71
C VAL A 106 15.39 -8.92 10.52
N GLU A 107 16.57 -8.59 10.00
CA GLU A 107 17.20 -9.29 8.87
C GLU A 107 17.42 -10.78 9.18
N LYS A 108 17.93 -11.11 10.37
CA LYS A 108 18.07 -12.50 10.81
C LYS A 108 16.73 -13.21 10.93
N ALA A 109 15.70 -12.53 11.44
CA ALA A 109 14.36 -13.08 11.54
C ALA A 109 13.76 -13.37 10.16
N ILE A 110 13.99 -12.50 9.17
CA ILE A 110 13.60 -12.73 7.76
C ILE A 110 14.30 -13.98 7.21
N GLN A 111 15.62 -14.10 7.37
CA GLN A 111 16.37 -15.27 6.88
C GLN A 111 15.86 -16.58 7.50
N ARG A 112 15.59 -16.57 8.82
CA ARG A 112 14.97 -17.73 9.49
C ARG A 112 13.58 -18.02 8.94
N ALA A 113 12.72 -17.01 8.81
CA ALA A 113 11.35 -17.17 8.33
C ALA A 113 11.31 -17.65 6.87
N GLN A 114 12.25 -17.23 6.02
CA GLN A 114 12.38 -17.73 4.64
C GLN A 114 12.65 -19.23 4.61
N LYS A 115 13.60 -19.73 5.43
CA LYS A 115 13.87 -21.17 5.55
C LYS A 115 12.65 -21.93 6.04
N ILE A 116 12.01 -21.44 7.11
CA ILE A 116 10.81 -22.07 7.67
C ILE A 116 9.67 -22.10 6.65
N ARG A 117 9.41 -20.98 5.95
CA ARG A 117 8.37 -20.91 4.93
C ARG A 117 8.60 -21.92 3.82
N HIS A 118 9.84 -22.10 3.37
CA HIS A 118 10.15 -23.11 2.35
C HIS A 118 9.72 -24.52 2.81
N GLU A 119 10.12 -24.92 4.02
CA GLU A 119 9.72 -26.21 4.63
C GLU A 119 8.18 -26.33 4.76
N GLN A 120 7.50 -25.27 5.21
CA GLN A 120 6.05 -25.29 5.41
C GLN A 120 5.25 -25.26 4.10
N ILE A 121 5.78 -24.65 3.04
CA ILE A 121 5.18 -24.67 1.70
C ILE A 121 5.19 -26.10 1.16
N GLU A 122 6.33 -26.81 1.25
CA GLU A 122 6.43 -28.21 0.82
C GLU A 122 5.45 -29.10 1.58
N ARG A 123 5.33 -28.91 2.90
CA ARG A 123 4.34 -29.59 3.74
C ARG A 123 2.92 -29.34 3.26
N LEU A 124 2.50 -28.08 3.10
CA LEU A 124 1.14 -27.73 2.72
C LEU A 124 0.77 -28.28 1.32
N ILE A 125 1.72 -28.25 0.38
CA ILE A 125 1.53 -28.83 -0.96
C ILE A 125 1.36 -30.35 -0.88
N GLY A 126 2.15 -31.02 -0.04
CA GLY A 126 2.07 -32.47 0.16
C GLY A 126 0.78 -32.92 0.85
N GLU A 127 0.29 -32.14 1.82
CA GLU A 127 -0.97 -32.42 2.51
C GLU A 127 -2.21 -32.13 1.64
N GLY A 128 -2.10 -31.25 0.65
CA GLY A 128 -3.19 -30.93 -0.28
C GLY A 128 -4.41 -30.36 0.45
N SER A 129 -5.60 -30.90 0.16
CA SER A 129 -6.85 -30.44 0.78
C SER A 129 -6.89 -30.65 2.30
N GLU A 130 -6.22 -31.68 2.82
CA GLU A 130 -6.20 -31.98 4.25
C GLU A 130 -5.49 -30.92 5.09
N GLY A 131 -4.51 -30.21 4.50
CA GLY A 131 -3.81 -29.11 5.16
C GLY A 131 -4.74 -27.94 5.53
N PHE A 132 -5.92 -27.86 4.88
CA PHE A 132 -6.94 -26.86 5.21
C PHE A 132 -7.89 -27.32 6.32
N ASN A 133 -7.68 -28.46 6.98
CA ASN A 133 -8.52 -28.93 8.09
C ASN A 133 -8.00 -28.50 9.47
N ILE A 134 -7.44 -27.28 9.57
CA ILE A 134 -6.91 -26.72 10.83
C ILE A 134 -7.62 -25.44 11.26
N SER A 135 -7.73 -25.23 12.57
CA SER A 135 -8.12 -23.92 13.10
C SER A 135 -6.90 -23.01 13.13
N VAL A 136 -7.00 -21.83 12.50
CA VAL A 136 -5.91 -20.84 12.48
C VAL A 136 -6.38 -19.58 13.23
N PRO A 137 -5.63 -19.13 14.25
CA PRO A 137 -5.90 -17.85 14.90
C PRO A 137 -5.84 -16.70 13.91
N VAL A 138 -6.80 -15.77 14.01
CA VAL A 138 -6.83 -14.56 13.17
C VAL A 138 -5.73 -13.57 13.59
N ALA A 139 -5.35 -13.56 14.86
CA ALA A 139 -4.31 -12.69 15.41
C ALA A 139 -3.62 -13.35 16.62
N TYR A 140 -2.39 -12.91 16.89
CA TYR A 140 -1.60 -13.34 18.04
C TYR A 140 -1.32 -12.16 18.98
N SER A 141 -1.56 -12.37 20.28
CA SER A 141 -1.36 -11.34 21.32
C SER A 141 0.07 -11.25 21.86
N SER A 142 0.90 -12.27 21.62
CA SER A 142 2.32 -12.36 21.98
C SER A 142 3.19 -12.73 20.78
N PHE A 143 4.47 -12.38 20.81
CA PHE A 143 5.46 -12.95 19.87
C PHE A 143 5.66 -14.44 20.18
N PRO A 144 6.00 -15.27 19.18
CA PRO A 144 6.26 -16.70 19.39
C PRO A 144 7.39 -16.91 20.39
N ALA A 145 7.19 -17.85 21.32
CA ALA A 145 8.15 -18.16 22.37
C ALA A 145 9.42 -18.79 21.80
N ASP A 146 9.28 -19.63 20.79
CA ASP A 146 10.36 -20.39 20.17
C ASP A 146 10.11 -20.63 18.67
N GLU A 147 11.09 -21.26 18.02
CA GLU A 147 11.02 -21.56 16.59
C GLU A 147 9.90 -22.57 16.26
N LYS A 148 9.55 -23.48 17.18
CA LYS A 148 8.49 -24.46 16.95
C LYS A 148 7.14 -23.75 16.83
N GLU A 149 6.84 -22.83 17.75
CA GLU A 149 5.65 -22.00 17.65
C GLU A 149 5.67 -21.15 16.37
N LEU A 150 6.81 -20.54 16.03
CA LEU A 150 6.96 -19.76 14.81
C LEU A 150 6.65 -20.58 13.54
N LYS A 151 7.10 -21.84 13.46
CA LYS A 151 6.80 -22.77 12.35
C LYS A 151 5.29 -22.97 12.16
N GLU A 152 4.56 -23.22 13.25
CA GLU A 152 3.10 -23.41 13.20
C GLU A 152 2.37 -22.13 12.82
N ARG A 153 2.82 -20.96 13.30
CA ARG A 153 2.24 -19.66 12.92
C ARG A 153 2.43 -19.37 11.44
N ILE A 154 3.64 -19.60 10.92
CA ILE A 154 3.94 -19.44 9.49
C ILE A 154 3.09 -20.40 8.65
N TYR A 155 2.98 -21.67 9.05
CA TYR A 155 2.13 -22.64 8.37
C TYR A 155 0.66 -22.20 8.35
N GLY A 156 0.11 -21.79 9.50
CA GLY A 156 -1.25 -21.25 9.60
C GLY A 156 -1.48 -20.03 8.70
N ARG A 157 -0.48 -19.13 8.58
CA ARG A 157 -0.56 -18.00 7.65
C ARG A 157 -0.66 -18.46 6.20
N LEU A 158 0.17 -19.42 5.77
CA LEU A 158 0.10 -19.98 4.41
C LEU A 158 -1.27 -20.61 4.12
N VAL A 159 -1.84 -21.33 5.09
CA VAL A 159 -3.20 -21.89 5.01
C VAL A 159 -4.24 -20.80 4.80
N LEU A 160 -4.19 -19.70 5.57
CA LEU A 160 -5.12 -18.58 5.42
C LEU A 160 -4.98 -17.89 4.05
N GLU A 161 -3.76 -17.74 3.56
CA GLU A 161 -3.51 -17.14 2.23
C GLU A 161 -4.11 -17.97 1.11
N VAL A 162 -3.93 -19.30 1.15
CA VAL A 162 -4.51 -20.20 0.15
C VAL A 162 -6.04 -20.19 0.25
N ARG A 163 -6.60 -20.32 1.46
CA ARG A 163 -8.07 -20.26 1.68
C ARG A 163 -8.70 -18.99 1.12
N ALA A 164 -8.03 -17.84 1.24
CA ALA A 164 -8.54 -16.57 0.72
C ALA A 164 -8.75 -16.60 -0.80
N HIS A 165 -7.87 -17.27 -1.55
CA HIS A 165 -7.94 -17.39 -3.02
C HIS A 165 -8.81 -18.56 -3.49
N LEU A 166 -9.16 -19.48 -2.58
CA LEU A 166 -10.07 -20.59 -2.86
C LEU A 166 -11.55 -20.24 -2.60
N ARG A 167 -11.86 -19.08 -2.01
CA ARG A 167 -13.25 -18.66 -1.73
C ARG A 167 -14.11 -18.73 -3.00
N GLY A 168 -15.17 -19.53 -2.96
CA GLY A 168 -16.09 -19.73 -4.09
C GLY A 168 -15.69 -20.85 -5.07
N ARG A 169 -14.60 -21.58 -4.84
CA ARG A 169 -14.21 -22.78 -5.62
C ARG A 169 -14.62 -24.06 -4.88
N SER A 170 -14.98 -25.12 -5.60
CA SER A 170 -15.28 -26.42 -5.00
C SER A 170 -14.01 -27.11 -4.50
N ASP A 171 -14.07 -27.82 -3.37
CA ASP A 171 -12.93 -28.56 -2.79
C ASP A 171 -12.27 -29.54 -3.76
N LYS A 172 -13.05 -30.13 -4.69
CA LYS A 172 -12.55 -31.02 -5.74
C LYS A 172 -11.58 -30.37 -6.75
N ALA A 173 -11.49 -29.03 -6.76
CA ALA A 173 -10.61 -28.28 -7.64
C ALA A 173 -9.25 -27.93 -6.99
N ILE A 174 -9.04 -28.28 -5.71
CA ILE A 174 -7.82 -27.94 -4.98
C ILE A 174 -6.76 -29.00 -5.25
N SER A 175 -5.83 -28.69 -6.16
CA SER A 175 -4.68 -29.55 -6.47
C SER A 175 -3.38 -28.99 -5.88
N PRO A 176 -2.35 -29.84 -5.64
CA PRO A 176 -1.02 -29.37 -5.26
C PRO A 176 -0.45 -28.30 -6.19
N GLN A 177 -0.74 -28.38 -7.49
CA GLN A 177 -0.31 -27.39 -8.48
C GLN A 177 -1.01 -26.03 -8.29
N LEU A 178 -2.31 -26.02 -7.95
CA LEU A 178 -3.03 -24.79 -7.65
C LEU A 178 -2.51 -24.14 -6.37
N ILE A 179 -2.28 -24.94 -5.32
CA ILE A 179 -1.67 -24.47 -4.05
C ILE A 179 -0.31 -23.83 -4.33
N GLN A 180 0.56 -24.52 -5.06
CA GLN A 180 1.87 -23.99 -5.45
C GLN A 180 1.75 -22.67 -6.23
N LYS A 181 0.81 -22.57 -7.17
CA LYS A 181 0.61 -21.36 -7.97
C LYS A 181 0.20 -20.16 -7.09
N ILE A 182 -0.74 -20.35 -6.18
CA ILE A 182 -1.19 -19.32 -5.23
C ILE A 182 -0.02 -18.88 -4.32
N LEU A 183 0.72 -19.85 -3.78
CA LEU A 183 1.86 -19.56 -2.89
C LEU A 183 2.99 -18.84 -3.62
N ASN A 184 3.28 -19.20 -4.88
CA ASN A 184 4.28 -18.50 -5.70
C ASN A 184 3.89 -17.04 -5.98
N HIS A 185 2.61 -16.80 -6.27
CA HIS A 185 2.09 -15.46 -6.43
C HIS A 185 2.30 -14.61 -5.17
N ARG A 186 1.98 -15.17 -4.00
CA ARG A 186 2.16 -14.50 -2.70
C ARG A 186 3.61 -14.30 -2.30
N ALA A 187 4.49 -15.22 -2.71
CA ALA A 187 5.91 -15.14 -2.44
C ALA A 187 6.52 -13.85 -3.01
N LYS A 188 6.11 -13.40 -4.21
CA LYS A 188 6.60 -12.14 -4.81
C LYS A 188 6.36 -10.93 -3.90
N LYS A 189 5.13 -10.77 -3.38
CA LYS A 189 4.77 -9.68 -2.46
C LYS A 189 5.53 -9.77 -1.14
N THR A 190 5.67 -10.98 -0.61
CA THR A 190 6.42 -11.23 0.63
C THR A 190 7.90 -10.86 0.46
N MET A 191 8.52 -11.28 -0.65
CA MET A 191 9.91 -10.95 -0.97
C MET A 191 10.10 -9.44 -1.17
N ALA A 192 9.20 -8.76 -1.87
CA ALA A 192 9.26 -7.31 -2.05
C ALA A 192 9.15 -6.55 -0.72
N PHE A 193 8.32 -7.03 0.21
CA PHE A 193 8.25 -6.50 1.58
C PHE A 193 9.56 -6.73 2.34
N GLU A 194 10.06 -7.96 2.36
CA GLU A 194 11.29 -8.33 3.06
C GLU A 194 12.51 -7.56 2.53
N GLN A 195 12.57 -7.34 1.22
CA GLN A 195 13.65 -6.59 0.57
C GLN A 195 13.75 -5.14 1.05
N LYS A 196 12.67 -4.55 1.59
CA LYS A 196 12.71 -3.22 2.20
C LYS A 196 13.54 -3.21 3.50
N TYR A 197 13.70 -4.35 4.15
CA TYR A 197 14.44 -4.50 5.39
C TYR A 197 15.81 -5.17 5.18
N LEU A 198 15.97 -5.96 4.11
CA LEU A 198 17.21 -6.65 3.77
C LEU A 198 18.22 -5.74 3.06
N GLY A 199 19.49 -5.89 3.41
CA GLY A 199 20.60 -5.24 2.71
C GLY A 199 20.96 -3.85 3.24
N GLY A 200 20.36 -3.41 4.36
CA GLY A 200 20.82 -2.28 5.14
C GLY A 200 21.07 -0.98 4.37
N THR A 201 20.30 -0.70 3.30
CA THR A 201 20.46 0.60 2.64
C THR A 201 20.11 1.68 3.65
N GLU A 202 21.02 2.64 3.82
CA GLU A 202 20.87 3.72 4.80
C GLU A 202 19.52 4.43 4.64
N HIS A 203 19.04 4.55 3.39
CA HIS A 203 17.72 5.08 3.06
C HIS A 203 16.56 4.30 3.70
N GLN A 204 16.50 2.97 3.55
CA GLN A 204 15.37 2.20 4.09
C GLN A 204 15.36 2.20 5.62
N LEU A 205 16.54 2.07 6.24
CA LEU A 205 16.66 2.18 7.69
C LEU A 205 16.17 3.55 8.17
N THR A 206 16.63 4.62 7.53
CA THR A 206 16.23 5.99 7.85
C THR A 206 14.72 6.19 7.69
N LEU A 207 14.14 5.68 6.61
CA LEU A 207 12.70 5.74 6.35
C LEU A 207 11.90 5.02 7.43
N HIS A 208 12.28 3.80 7.80
CA HIS A 208 11.64 3.01 8.84
C HIS A 208 11.76 3.64 10.23
N MET A 209 12.90 4.27 10.52
CA MET A 209 13.11 5.03 11.75
C MET A 209 12.19 6.25 11.80
N LEU A 210 12.17 7.07 10.76
CA LEU A 210 11.34 8.27 10.69
C LEU A 210 9.85 7.94 10.84
N LYS A 211 9.39 6.87 10.18
CA LYS A 211 8.00 6.38 10.32
C LYS A 211 7.69 5.97 11.76
N ALA A 212 8.57 5.18 12.37
CA ALA A 212 8.37 4.72 13.74
C ALA A 212 8.42 5.86 14.77
N MET A 213 9.35 6.81 14.60
CA MET A 213 9.48 7.98 15.47
C MET A 213 8.30 8.95 15.29
N ALA A 214 7.85 9.23 14.07
CA ALA A 214 6.69 10.08 13.84
C ALA A 214 5.42 9.48 14.44
N LYS A 215 5.15 8.19 14.19
CA LYS A 215 3.99 7.48 14.76
C LYS A 215 4.05 7.32 16.28
N SER A 216 5.23 7.48 16.89
CA SER A 216 5.37 7.42 18.34
C SER A 216 4.88 8.67 19.07
N LEU A 217 4.68 9.77 18.34
CA LEU A 217 4.21 11.04 18.91
C LEU A 217 2.73 10.95 19.28
N ASP A 218 1.88 10.57 18.33
CA ASP A 218 0.45 10.29 18.53
C ASP A 218 -0.12 9.40 17.40
N ALA A 219 -1.43 9.13 17.44
CA ALA A 219 -2.12 8.24 16.49
C ALA A 219 -2.29 8.83 15.07
N HIS A 220 -2.12 10.15 14.89
CA HIS A 220 -2.38 10.86 13.64
C HIS A 220 -1.13 11.50 13.03
N THR A 221 0.02 11.39 13.68
CA THR A 221 1.31 11.82 13.15
C THR A 221 1.96 10.69 12.37
N GLY A 222 2.35 10.97 11.13
CA GLY A 222 3.07 10.03 10.27
C GLY A 222 4.15 10.71 9.44
N TYR A 223 5.18 9.95 9.07
CA TYR A 223 6.16 10.36 8.07
C TYR A 223 5.78 9.73 6.73
N TYR A 224 5.70 10.58 5.70
CA TYR A 224 5.42 10.16 4.33
C TYR A 224 6.64 10.45 3.48
N SER A 225 7.13 9.44 2.77
CA SER A 225 8.07 9.65 1.67
C SER A 225 7.44 10.56 0.59
N PRO A 226 8.24 11.19 -0.29
CA PRO A 226 7.71 12.03 -1.37
C PRO A 226 6.64 11.34 -2.22
N ARG A 227 6.81 10.03 -2.46
CA ARG A 227 5.84 9.20 -3.16
C ARG A 227 4.55 9.04 -2.36
N GLU A 228 4.62 8.63 -1.10
CA GLU A 228 3.44 8.45 -0.25
C GLU A 228 2.69 9.78 -0.03
N ALA A 229 3.42 10.90 0.06
CA ALA A 229 2.84 12.24 0.13
C ALA A 229 2.11 12.64 -1.16
N TYR A 230 2.64 12.25 -2.32
CA TYR A 230 1.95 12.43 -3.60
C TYR A 230 0.67 11.60 -3.68
N GLU A 231 0.72 10.33 -3.27
CA GLU A 231 -0.44 9.44 -3.22
C GLU A 231 -1.55 9.99 -2.30
N LEU A 232 -1.18 10.44 -1.09
CA LEU A 232 -2.10 11.08 -0.15
C LEU A 232 -2.76 12.34 -0.75
N ARG A 233 -1.97 13.22 -1.38
CA ARG A 233 -2.49 14.43 -2.04
C ARG A 233 -3.45 14.11 -3.18
N THR A 234 -3.14 13.06 -3.94
CA THR A 234 -3.98 12.59 -5.05
C THR A 234 -5.34 12.10 -4.52
N MET A 235 -5.34 11.32 -3.43
CA MET A 235 -6.57 10.89 -2.76
C MET A 235 -7.41 12.07 -2.26
N LEU A 236 -6.79 13.07 -1.62
CA LEU A 236 -7.50 14.24 -1.08
C LEU A 236 -8.11 15.11 -2.20
N LYS A 237 -7.45 15.19 -3.35
CA LYS A 237 -7.94 15.95 -4.51
C LYS A 237 -8.99 15.21 -5.33
N LYS A 238 -9.17 13.89 -5.12
CA LYS A 238 -10.00 13.01 -5.96
C LYS A 238 -9.68 13.10 -7.46
N GLU A 239 -8.43 13.45 -7.76
CA GLU A 239 -7.92 13.60 -9.12
C GLU A 239 -6.55 12.95 -9.22
N PHE A 240 -6.38 12.12 -10.24
CA PHE A 240 -5.08 11.60 -10.64
C PHE A 240 -4.89 11.75 -12.15
N SER A 241 -3.65 11.67 -12.61
CA SER A 241 -3.35 11.61 -14.05
C SER A 241 -2.97 10.19 -14.43
N GLY A 242 -3.69 9.58 -15.36
CA GLY A 242 -3.53 8.18 -15.71
C GLY A 242 -4.40 7.77 -16.91
N VAL A 243 -4.64 6.46 -17.05
CA VAL A 243 -5.37 5.86 -18.18
C VAL A 243 -6.83 5.53 -17.90
N GLY A 244 -7.26 5.52 -16.64
CA GLY A 244 -8.66 5.28 -16.28
C GLY A 244 -9.07 3.81 -16.34
N VAL A 245 -8.15 2.91 -16.00
CA VAL A 245 -8.39 1.46 -15.92
C VAL A 245 -8.26 1.04 -14.46
N VAL A 246 -9.25 0.30 -13.95
CA VAL A 246 -9.21 -0.29 -12.61
C VAL A 246 -8.77 -1.75 -12.75
N PHE A 247 -7.57 -2.05 -12.30
CA PHE A 247 -7.02 -3.40 -12.34
C PHE A 247 -7.28 -4.18 -11.05
N ARG A 248 -7.46 -5.50 -11.20
CA ARG A 248 -7.45 -6.47 -10.11
C ARG A 248 -6.39 -7.51 -10.39
N GLU A 249 -5.52 -7.74 -9.43
CA GLU A 249 -4.55 -8.82 -9.48
C GLU A 249 -5.14 -10.10 -8.88
N ASP A 250 -4.88 -11.23 -9.53
CA ASP A 250 -5.12 -12.58 -9.01
C ASP A 250 -3.88 -13.46 -9.25
N PHE A 251 -3.86 -14.69 -8.72
CA PHE A 251 -2.72 -15.59 -8.81
C PHE A 251 -2.36 -16.02 -10.24
N ASP A 252 -3.25 -15.78 -11.22
CA ASP A 252 -3.10 -16.14 -12.62
C ASP A 252 -2.98 -14.96 -13.58
N GLY A 253 -3.06 -13.72 -13.11
CA GLY A 253 -2.84 -12.54 -13.94
C GLY A 253 -3.36 -11.24 -13.33
N VAL A 254 -3.21 -10.17 -14.09
CA VAL A 254 -3.79 -8.85 -13.78
C VAL A 254 -4.92 -8.59 -14.75
N TYR A 255 -6.11 -8.32 -14.24
CA TYR A 255 -7.35 -8.22 -15.00
C TYR A 255 -7.91 -6.81 -14.96
N VAL A 256 -8.51 -6.36 -16.04
CA VAL A 256 -9.35 -5.17 -16.05
C VAL A 256 -10.63 -5.50 -15.30
N SER A 257 -10.79 -4.94 -14.11
CA SER A 257 -11.97 -5.13 -13.28
C SER A 257 -13.05 -4.06 -13.53
N ASP A 258 -12.63 -2.85 -13.91
CA ASP A 258 -13.54 -1.76 -14.26
C ASP A 258 -12.83 -0.70 -15.11
N LEU A 259 -13.59 0.22 -15.70
CA LEU A 259 -13.11 1.37 -16.45
C LEU A 259 -13.73 2.65 -15.90
N VAL A 260 -12.88 3.64 -15.60
CA VAL A 260 -13.36 4.93 -15.10
C VAL A 260 -14.17 5.61 -16.20
N HIS A 261 -15.42 5.93 -15.91
CA HIS A 261 -16.31 6.59 -16.86
C HIS A 261 -15.69 7.90 -17.37
N ASN A 262 -15.79 8.15 -18.67
CA ASN A 262 -15.12 9.27 -19.36
C ASN A 262 -13.58 9.32 -19.25
N GLY A 263 -12.92 8.29 -18.69
CA GLY A 263 -11.47 8.16 -18.69
C GLY A 263 -10.89 7.82 -20.08
N PRO A 264 -9.57 7.94 -20.28
CA PRO A 264 -8.93 7.63 -21.57
C PRO A 264 -9.24 6.23 -22.12
N ALA A 265 -9.15 5.20 -21.28
CA ALA A 265 -9.45 3.83 -21.68
C ALA A 265 -10.93 3.63 -22.04
N TYR A 266 -11.84 4.24 -21.28
CA TYR A 266 -13.28 4.22 -21.58
C TYR A 266 -13.59 4.90 -22.91
N LYS A 267 -13.04 6.10 -23.16
CA LYS A 267 -13.21 6.85 -24.42
C LYS A 267 -12.60 6.12 -25.62
N ASN A 268 -11.49 5.42 -25.42
CA ASN A 268 -10.82 4.67 -26.48
C ASN A 268 -11.62 3.44 -26.93
N GLY A 269 -12.34 2.78 -26.01
CA GLY A 269 -13.27 1.68 -26.30
C GLY A 269 -12.63 0.33 -26.64
N ASN A 270 -11.29 0.26 -26.80
CA ASN A 270 -10.62 -1.00 -27.16
C ASN A 270 -10.25 -1.87 -25.94
N ILE A 271 -10.27 -1.31 -24.74
CA ILE A 271 -10.08 -2.03 -23.48
C ILE A 271 -11.46 -2.35 -22.89
N GLN A 272 -11.64 -3.57 -22.39
CA GLN A 272 -12.91 -4.06 -21.84
C GLN A 272 -12.70 -4.73 -20.49
N VAL A 273 -13.75 -4.75 -19.67
CA VAL A 273 -13.76 -5.52 -18.41
C VAL A 273 -13.56 -7.00 -18.72
N GLY A 274 -12.67 -7.64 -17.97
CA GLY A 274 -12.27 -9.03 -18.16
C GLY A 274 -11.00 -9.22 -19.00
N ASP A 275 -10.50 -8.17 -19.67
CA ASP A 275 -9.22 -8.22 -20.36
C ASP A 275 -8.06 -8.53 -19.40
N VAL A 276 -7.07 -9.31 -19.85
CA VAL A 276 -5.86 -9.61 -19.08
C VAL A 276 -4.73 -8.70 -19.51
N LEU A 277 -4.15 -7.93 -18.59
CA LEU A 277 -2.98 -7.12 -18.86
C LEU A 277 -1.75 -8.03 -19.02
N VAL A 278 -1.12 -8.00 -20.19
CA VAL A 278 0.06 -8.81 -20.52
C VAL A 278 1.31 -7.99 -20.76
N ALA A 279 1.17 -6.70 -21.10
CA ALA A 279 2.33 -5.82 -21.28
C ALA A 279 2.00 -4.34 -21.03
N VAL A 280 3.01 -3.57 -20.64
CA VAL A 280 2.98 -2.11 -20.49
C VAL A 280 4.23 -1.52 -21.12
N ASN A 281 4.07 -0.60 -22.08
CA ASN A 281 5.18 0.02 -22.83
C ASN A 281 6.20 -1.00 -23.36
N HIS A 282 5.71 -2.12 -23.90
CA HIS A 282 6.50 -3.24 -24.43
C HIS A 282 7.27 -4.08 -23.39
N GLN A 283 7.11 -3.80 -22.09
CA GLN A 283 7.58 -4.66 -21.02
C GLN A 283 6.49 -5.65 -20.60
N GLY A 284 6.85 -6.91 -20.35
CA GLY A 284 5.90 -7.93 -19.89
C GLY A 284 5.33 -7.58 -18.52
N ALA A 285 4.01 -7.67 -18.35
CA ALA A 285 3.36 -7.35 -17.09
C ALA A 285 3.83 -8.26 -15.94
N GLU A 286 4.26 -9.49 -16.26
CA GLU A 286 4.80 -10.47 -15.31
C GLU A 286 6.18 -10.12 -14.74
N GLU A 287 6.90 -9.20 -15.40
CA GLU A 287 8.20 -8.67 -14.96
C GLU A 287 8.07 -7.56 -13.92
N MET A 288 6.85 -7.06 -13.72
CA MET A 288 6.55 -5.96 -12.81
C MET A 288 5.72 -6.48 -11.63
N THR A 289 5.91 -5.89 -10.46
CA THR A 289 4.96 -6.04 -9.36
C THR A 289 3.65 -5.32 -9.70
N PHE A 290 2.54 -5.72 -9.06
CA PHE A 290 1.27 -5.05 -9.27
C PHE A 290 1.32 -3.57 -8.87
N GLU A 291 2.05 -3.24 -7.81
CA GLU A 291 2.28 -1.87 -7.39
C GLU A 291 3.06 -1.07 -8.44
N GLU A 292 4.09 -1.65 -9.07
CA GLU A 292 4.82 -1.02 -10.18
C GLU A 292 3.95 -0.84 -11.42
N LEU A 293 3.11 -1.84 -11.75
CA LEU A 293 2.14 -1.72 -12.84
C LEU A 293 1.22 -0.51 -12.63
N LEU A 294 0.61 -0.41 -11.45
CA LEU A 294 -0.28 0.71 -11.10
C LEU A 294 0.45 2.07 -11.15
N GLU A 295 1.73 2.12 -10.76
CA GLU A 295 2.53 3.35 -10.88
C GLU A 295 2.78 3.74 -12.33
N VAL A 296 3.13 2.80 -13.20
CA VAL A 296 3.36 3.09 -14.61
C VAL A 296 2.07 3.49 -15.33
N MET A 297 0.89 3.06 -14.85
CA MET A 297 -0.40 3.57 -15.34
C MET A 297 -0.60 5.06 -15.04
N LYS A 298 -0.06 5.54 -13.92
CA LYS A 298 -0.03 6.96 -13.59
C LYS A 298 1.05 7.67 -14.41
N GLY A 299 0.95 8.99 -14.51
CA GLY A 299 1.96 9.80 -15.19
C GLY A 299 1.43 11.18 -15.53
N SER A 300 2.29 12.03 -16.11
CA SER A 300 1.89 13.38 -16.49
C SER A 300 0.77 13.34 -17.54
N ALA A 301 -0.24 14.19 -17.38
CA ALA A 301 -1.28 14.36 -18.39
C ALA A 301 -0.64 14.74 -19.75
N GLY A 302 -1.13 14.14 -20.83
CA GLY A 302 -0.59 14.27 -22.19
C GLY A 302 0.52 13.28 -22.54
N SER A 303 1.08 12.54 -21.57
CA SER A 303 2.05 11.49 -21.86
C SER A 303 1.38 10.25 -22.45
N LYS A 304 2.10 9.53 -23.32
CA LYS A 304 1.62 8.28 -23.95
C LYS A 304 1.96 7.05 -23.12
N ILE A 305 1.14 6.01 -23.27
CA ILE A 305 1.37 4.68 -22.73
C ILE A 305 0.72 3.65 -23.65
N THR A 306 1.39 2.51 -23.85
CA THR A 306 0.87 1.40 -24.65
C THR A 306 0.56 0.23 -23.74
N LEU A 307 -0.69 -0.24 -23.76
CA LEU A 307 -1.14 -1.40 -23.00
C LEU A 307 -1.30 -2.59 -23.94
N GLY A 308 -0.66 -3.71 -23.62
CA GLY A 308 -0.96 -5.01 -24.22
C GLY A 308 -1.99 -5.71 -23.36
N VAL A 309 -3.20 -5.90 -23.89
CA VAL A 309 -4.27 -6.65 -23.23
C VAL A 309 -4.60 -7.91 -24.03
N LYS A 310 -4.87 -9.01 -23.33
CA LYS A 310 -5.23 -10.29 -23.92
C LYS A 310 -6.72 -10.54 -23.75
N ARG A 311 -7.41 -10.81 -24.86
CA ARG A 311 -8.83 -11.15 -24.94
C ARG A 311 -8.99 -12.36 -25.85
N ASN A 312 -9.70 -13.41 -25.40
CA ASN A 312 -9.94 -14.62 -26.21
C ASN A 312 -8.67 -15.22 -26.87
N ASN A 313 -7.54 -15.18 -26.16
CA ASN A 313 -6.20 -15.58 -26.64
C ASN A 313 -5.51 -14.67 -27.67
N GLU A 314 -6.10 -13.57 -28.06
CA GLU A 314 -5.46 -12.55 -28.90
C GLU A 314 -4.91 -11.42 -28.04
N VAL A 315 -3.71 -10.93 -28.39
CA VAL A 315 -3.10 -9.77 -27.73
C VAL A 315 -3.39 -8.53 -28.56
N ILE A 316 -4.01 -7.54 -27.93
CA ILE A 316 -4.38 -6.25 -28.51
C ILE A 316 -3.49 -5.20 -27.85
N HIS A 317 -2.76 -4.43 -28.66
CA HIS A 317 -1.99 -3.28 -28.20
C HIS A 317 -2.82 -2.01 -28.35
N VAL A 318 -3.00 -1.28 -27.26
CA VAL A 318 -3.80 -0.07 -27.18
C VAL A 318 -2.94 1.09 -26.71
N ASP A 319 -2.80 2.10 -27.57
CA ASP A 319 -2.14 3.36 -27.21
C ASP A 319 -3.14 4.29 -26.55
N LEU A 320 -2.77 4.80 -25.38
CA LEU A 320 -3.55 5.75 -24.60
C LEU A 320 -2.72 7.01 -24.33
N ILE A 321 -3.43 8.13 -24.22
CA ILE A 321 -2.88 9.39 -23.72
C ILE A 321 -3.40 9.54 -22.30
N ARG A 322 -2.49 9.73 -21.34
CA ARG A 322 -2.88 9.95 -19.95
C ARG A 322 -3.63 11.28 -19.83
N GLU A 323 -4.75 11.28 -19.16
CA GLU A 323 -5.54 12.49 -18.87
C GLU A 323 -5.69 12.65 -17.37
N LYS A 324 -6.09 13.85 -16.94
CA LYS A 324 -6.62 14.02 -15.59
C LYS A 324 -7.96 13.28 -15.52
N ILE A 325 -8.06 12.38 -14.55
CA ILE A 325 -9.23 11.57 -14.30
C ILE A 325 -9.81 12.02 -12.96
N SER A 326 -11.08 12.41 -12.99
CA SER A 326 -11.90 12.62 -11.80
C SER A 326 -12.42 11.27 -11.33
N MET A 327 -12.33 11.01 -10.03
CA MET A 327 -12.97 9.85 -9.42
C MET A 327 -14.44 10.19 -9.13
N ASP A 328 -15.26 10.27 -10.19
CA ASP A 328 -16.64 10.74 -10.07
C ASP A 328 -17.51 9.83 -9.17
N ASP A 329 -17.25 8.53 -9.18
CA ASP A 329 -17.94 7.55 -8.34
C ASP A 329 -17.57 7.66 -6.84
N GLU A 330 -16.53 8.43 -6.51
CA GLU A 330 -16.11 8.71 -5.13
C GLU A 330 -16.49 10.13 -4.68
N ARG A 331 -17.36 10.81 -5.44
CA ARG A 331 -17.95 12.12 -5.10
C ARG A 331 -19.31 11.93 -4.43
N ILE A 332 -19.93 13.06 -4.07
CA ILE A 332 -21.30 13.08 -3.57
C ILE A 332 -22.24 12.32 -4.51
N THR A 333 -23.01 11.40 -3.94
CA THR A 333 -24.18 10.80 -4.59
C THR A 333 -25.44 11.25 -3.87
N TYR A 334 -26.57 11.28 -4.57
CA TYR A 334 -27.85 11.63 -3.95
C TYR A 334 -29.00 10.76 -4.48
N SER A 335 -29.98 10.57 -3.62
CA SER A 335 -31.26 9.92 -3.91
C SER A 335 -32.36 10.61 -3.10
N PHE A 336 -33.60 10.18 -3.25
CA PHE A 336 -34.70 10.72 -2.44
C PHE A 336 -35.75 9.65 -2.16
N GLU A 337 -36.56 9.89 -1.13
CA GLU A 337 -37.73 9.11 -0.80
C GLU A 337 -38.97 9.99 -0.74
N PRO A 338 -40.13 9.54 -1.26
CA PRO A 338 -41.39 10.27 -1.10
C PRO A 338 -41.76 10.44 0.37
N PHE A 339 -42.23 11.63 0.73
CA PHE A 339 -42.70 11.97 2.08
C PHE A 339 -43.85 12.98 2.02
N GLY A 340 -45.07 12.52 2.30
CA GLY A 340 -46.27 13.35 2.18
C GLY A 340 -46.49 13.84 0.75
N ASP A 341 -46.65 15.15 0.60
CA ASP A 341 -46.75 15.87 -0.68
C ASP A 341 -45.39 16.26 -1.28
N GLY A 342 -44.29 15.72 -0.76
CA GLY A 342 -42.94 16.07 -1.15
C GLY A 342 -41.95 14.92 -1.05
N ILE A 343 -40.67 15.26 -0.87
CA ILE A 343 -39.57 14.29 -0.80
C ILE A 343 -38.64 14.60 0.38
N ILE A 344 -37.96 13.56 0.87
CA ILE A 344 -36.76 13.68 1.70
C ILE A 344 -35.56 13.30 0.83
N GLY A 345 -34.64 14.24 0.65
CA GLY A 345 -33.38 13.99 -0.05
C GLY A 345 -32.39 13.25 0.84
N LYS A 346 -31.65 12.31 0.28
CA LYS A 346 -30.57 11.57 0.94
C LYS A 346 -29.30 11.83 0.15
N ILE A 347 -28.29 12.40 0.78
CA ILE A 347 -27.03 12.77 0.14
C ILE A 347 -25.91 12.04 0.87
N ASP A 348 -25.16 11.22 0.15
CA ASP A 348 -23.96 10.57 0.65
C ASP A 348 -22.76 11.49 0.46
N VAL A 349 -22.03 11.76 1.53
CA VAL A 349 -20.87 12.66 1.55
C VAL A 349 -19.64 11.84 1.92
N PRO A 350 -18.91 11.27 0.94
CA PRO A 350 -17.85 10.29 1.21
C PRO A 350 -16.55 10.90 1.76
N ALA A 351 -16.27 12.18 1.48
CA ALA A 351 -15.09 12.89 1.97
C ALA A 351 -15.22 14.41 1.79
N PHE A 352 -14.37 15.18 2.45
CA PHE A 352 -14.22 16.63 2.23
C PHE A 352 -13.13 16.92 1.17
N TYR A 353 -13.43 16.66 -0.11
CA TYR A 353 -12.47 16.81 -1.21
C TYR A 353 -12.51 18.19 -1.88
N ASP A 354 -11.36 18.59 -2.44
CA ASP A 354 -11.17 19.84 -3.18
C ASP A 354 -10.01 19.71 -4.17
N ASN A 355 -10.26 19.98 -5.46
CA ASN A 355 -9.21 20.00 -6.48
C ASN A 355 -8.64 21.40 -6.78
N GLY A 356 -9.14 22.45 -6.11
CA GLY A 356 -8.80 23.85 -6.36
C GLY A 356 -9.48 24.45 -7.60
N GLY A 357 -10.51 23.79 -8.13
CA GLY A 357 -11.26 24.17 -9.32
C GLY A 357 -12.77 24.04 -9.12
N LYS A 358 -13.44 23.42 -10.10
CA LYS A 358 -14.90 23.23 -10.02
C LYS A 358 -15.31 22.08 -9.11
N ILE A 359 -14.44 21.09 -8.88
CA ILE A 359 -14.77 19.88 -8.14
C ILE A 359 -14.42 20.13 -6.67
N SER A 360 -15.45 20.22 -5.85
CA SER A 360 -15.33 20.28 -4.39
C SER A 360 -16.61 19.77 -3.77
N VAL A 361 -16.52 19.21 -2.56
CA VAL A 361 -17.71 18.75 -1.83
C VAL A 361 -18.75 19.86 -1.67
N ALA A 362 -18.33 21.11 -1.47
CA ALA A 362 -19.24 22.25 -1.36
C ALA A 362 -19.98 22.56 -2.67
N ASN A 363 -19.30 22.44 -3.82
CA ASN A 363 -19.93 22.63 -5.12
C ASN A 363 -20.88 21.49 -5.46
N ASP A 364 -20.46 20.26 -5.21
CA ASP A 364 -21.22 19.06 -5.52
C ASP A 364 -22.47 18.94 -4.63
N LEU A 365 -22.35 19.32 -3.35
CA LEU A 365 -23.50 19.40 -2.45
C LEU A 365 -24.50 20.45 -2.94
N ARG A 366 -24.02 21.60 -3.42
CA ARG A 366 -24.88 22.64 -3.99
C ARG A 366 -25.60 22.16 -5.25
N GLU A 367 -24.95 21.37 -6.08
CA GLU A 367 -25.54 20.76 -7.27
C GLU A 367 -26.60 19.72 -6.89
N ALA A 368 -26.27 18.78 -5.98
CA ALA A 368 -27.21 17.78 -5.47
C ALA A 368 -28.47 18.43 -4.88
N LEU A 369 -28.32 19.49 -4.09
CA LEU A 369 -29.45 20.24 -3.52
C LEU A 369 -30.31 20.93 -4.59
N ARG A 370 -29.71 21.41 -5.68
CA ARG A 370 -30.46 21.99 -6.80
C ARG A 370 -31.25 20.92 -7.53
N SER A 371 -30.65 19.76 -7.80
CA SER A 371 -31.31 18.63 -8.43
C SER A 371 -32.47 18.12 -7.59
N LEU A 372 -32.28 17.90 -6.28
CA LEU A 372 -33.34 17.48 -5.37
C LEU A 372 -34.53 18.46 -5.32
N LYS A 373 -34.27 19.77 -5.37
CA LYS A 373 -35.34 20.78 -5.44
C LYS A 373 -36.08 20.78 -6.78
N ALA A 374 -35.45 20.31 -7.85
CA ALA A 374 -36.08 20.17 -9.16
C ALA A 374 -36.95 18.90 -9.25
N GLU A 375 -36.59 17.84 -8.52
CA GLU A 375 -37.35 16.57 -8.47
C GLU A 375 -38.71 16.72 -7.77
N GLY A 376 -38.80 17.59 -6.76
CA GLY A 376 -40.07 17.80 -6.05
C GLY A 376 -39.98 18.77 -4.88
N ASN A 377 -41.08 18.84 -4.12
CA ASN A 377 -41.14 19.67 -2.92
C ASN A 377 -40.24 19.09 -1.82
N LEU A 378 -38.99 19.54 -1.76
CA LEU A 378 -37.99 19.06 -0.80
C LEU A 378 -38.38 19.46 0.64
N LYS A 379 -38.84 18.48 1.43
CA LYS A 379 -39.29 18.68 2.82
C LYS A 379 -38.18 18.49 3.86
N GLY A 380 -37.13 17.77 3.51
CA GLY A 380 -36.02 17.46 4.41
C GLY A 380 -34.82 16.86 3.68
N ILE A 381 -33.67 16.84 4.36
CA ILE A 381 -32.42 16.28 3.85
C ILE A 381 -31.79 15.42 4.94
N VAL A 382 -31.29 14.25 4.54
CA VAL A 382 -30.36 13.42 5.31
C VAL A 382 -28.99 13.55 4.65
N LEU A 383 -28.00 14.02 5.40
CA LEU A 383 -26.60 13.97 4.99
C LEU A 383 -25.96 12.76 5.66
N ASP A 384 -25.49 11.81 4.86
CA ASP A 384 -24.80 10.62 5.32
C ASP A 384 -23.29 10.85 5.32
N PHE A 385 -22.69 10.72 6.50
CA PHE A 385 -21.26 10.84 6.74
C PHE A 385 -20.65 9.55 7.32
N ARG A 386 -21.40 8.44 7.33
CA ARG A 386 -20.98 7.21 8.04
C ARG A 386 -19.63 6.66 7.57
N GLU A 387 -19.36 6.74 6.27
CA GLU A 387 -18.10 6.30 5.66
C GLU A 387 -17.11 7.47 5.41
N ASN A 388 -17.42 8.66 5.92
CA ASN A 388 -16.58 9.84 5.71
C ASN A 388 -15.38 9.86 6.66
N SER A 389 -14.18 9.73 6.10
CA SER A 389 -12.92 9.72 6.86
C SER A 389 -12.25 11.09 7.02
N GLY A 390 -12.90 12.16 6.56
CA GLY A 390 -12.41 13.55 6.64
C GLY A 390 -11.99 14.13 5.30
N GLY A 391 -11.08 15.11 5.34
CA GLY A 391 -10.55 15.79 4.15
C GLY A 391 -10.09 17.22 4.45
N PHE A 392 -10.22 18.12 3.48
CA PHE A 392 -9.85 19.53 3.62
C PHE A 392 -10.74 20.25 4.63
N LEU A 393 -10.12 20.86 5.65
CA LEU A 393 -10.84 21.66 6.64
C LEU A 393 -11.65 22.80 6.00
N SER A 394 -11.11 23.44 4.97
CA SER A 394 -11.78 24.53 4.24
C SER A 394 -13.07 24.10 3.55
N GLN A 395 -13.27 22.81 3.35
CA GLN A 395 -14.48 22.24 2.77
C GLN A 395 -15.50 21.79 3.82
N ALA A 396 -15.06 21.60 5.06
CA ALA A 396 -15.93 21.31 6.20
C ALA A 396 -16.57 22.57 6.78
N VAL A 397 -15.89 23.72 6.67
CA VAL A 397 -16.39 25.07 7.00
C VAL A 397 -17.29 25.56 5.87
#